data_AF-A0A6N3K4K1-F1
#
_entry.id   AF-A0A6N3K4K1-F1
#
_cell.length_a   1.000
_cell.length_b   1.000
_cell.length_c   1.000
_cell.angle_alpha   90.00
_cell.angle_beta   90.00
_cell.angle_gamma   90.00
#
_symmetry.space_group_name_H-M   'P 1'
#
loop_
_entity.id
_entity.type
_entity.pdbx_description
1 polymer ?
#
loop_
_entity_poly.entity_id
_entity_poly.type
_entity_poly.pdbx_seq_one_letter_code
_entity_poly.pdbx_strand_id
1 'polypeptide(L)'
;MSTGLLHLLCLRAAGRIPDGDLAGLRRLLAHGDHGACAARLLGAFPQSAAEIAVFTALLPPETPLLPEPAADENVDAEPAALFVPFPPADLPLYATAAPPVVDETAGGTVDDLDRALLDVLDPARTAGVWRCWRITRGPDGTVDAVRVYLVEATAPDDELPAIADRGQQALADAGHAAPVEVYRPDLPLPAYQWAARSRSALIWAPQPPGEVHLAADGDARLPVDDDEIAAFVTHLRSAPALTAHLRTDGTWVWPADVADRLLDEGALADEGLLRHLRRCRADPPAPADAVAVHRAFAALVRARAL
;
A
#
# COMPACT_ATOMS: atom_id res chain seq x y z
N MET A 1 22.95 9.48 -9.41
CA MET A 1 22.23 8.78 -8.33
C MET A 1 21.03 9.64 -7.98
N SER A 2 19.80 9.15 -8.17
CA SER A 2 18.58 9.96 -8.06
C SER A 2 18.06 10.00 -6.62
N THR A 3 17.48 11.13 -6.25
CA THR A 3 16.70 11.36 -5.02
C THR A 3 15.68 10.25 -4.77
N GLY A 4 15.08 9.72 -5.83
CA GLY A 4 14.14 8.60 -5.78
C GLY A 4 14.73 7.32 -5.18
N LEU A 5 15.97 6.93 -5.52
CA LEU A 5 16.55 5.70 -4.95
C LEU A 5 16.76 5.81 -3.43
N LEU A 6 17.24 6.96 -2.95
CA LEU A 6 17.36 7.19 -1.50
C LEU A 6 15.99 7.19 -0.81
N HIS A 7 14.95 7.69 -1.48
CA HIS A 7 13.59 7.62 -0.96
C HIS A 7 13.09 6.18 -0.78
N LEU A 8 13.35 5.29 -1.75
CA LEU A 8 13.01 3.87 -1.63
C LEU A 8 13.74 3.21 -0.46
N LEU A 9 14.99 3.61 -0.20
CA LEU A 9 15.76 3.15 0.96
C LEU A 9 15.18 3.68 2.27
N CYS A 10 14.68 4.92 2.30
CA CYS A 10 13.92 5.44 3.43
C CYS A 10 12.63 4.65 3.67
N LEU A 11 11.90 4.22 2.63
CA LEU A 11 10.73 3.34 2.81
C LEU A 11 11.11 2.02 3.50
N ARG A 12 12.26 1.43 3.14
CA ARG A 12 12.76 0.21 3.80
C ARG A 12 13.27 0.43 5.22
N ALA A 13 13.65 1.65 5.59
CA ALA A 13 14.00 1.97 6.97
C ALA A 13 12.77 2.11 7.88
N ALA A 14 11.56 2.25 7.32
CA ALA A 14 10.33 2.41 8.10
C ALA A 14 10.09 1.25 9.08
N GLY A 15 9.82 1.60 10.34
CA GLY A 15 9.66 0.63 11.43
C GLY A 15 10.95 -0.05 11.89
N ARG A 16 12.10 0.23 11.28
CA ARG A 16 13.43 -0.29 11.66
C ARG A 16 14.29 0.77 12.34
N ILE A 17 14.01 2.05 12.09
CA ILE A 17 14.60 3.20 12.78
C ILE A 17 13.50 4.05 13.43
N PRO A 18 13.82 4.94 14.39
CA PRO A 18 12.84 5.84 14.99
C PRO A 18 12.14 6.73 13.95
N ASP A 19 10.82 6.93 14.11
CA ASP A 19 10.02 7.70 13.14
C ASP A 19 10.50 9.13 12.94
N GLY A 20 10.95 9.79 14.03
CA GLY A 20 11.51 11.15 13.96
C GLY A 20 12.81 11.22 13.15
N ASP A 21 13.65 10.18 13.22
CA ASP A 21 14.84 10.09 12.40
C ASP A 21 14.48 9.91 10.92
N LEU A 22 13.50 9.05 10.63
CA LEU A 22 13.01 8.83 9.27
C LEU A 22 12.36 10.08 8.66
N ALA A 23 11.60 10.84 9.45
CA ALA A 23 11.08 12.14 9.03
C ALA A 23 12.21 13.14 8.73
N GLY A 24 13.26 13.16 9.56
CA GLY A 24 14.46 13.96 9.30
C GLY A 24 15.18 13.58 8.00
N LEU A 25 15.26 12.28 7.67
CA LEU A 25 15.86 11.80 6.44
C LEU A 25 15.06 12.22 5.19
N ARG A 26 13.74 12.11 5.24
CA ARG A 26 12.85 12.56 4.14
C ARG A 26 12.96 14.06 3.91
N ARG A 27 13.06 14.85 4.98
CA ARG A 27 13.34 16.29 4.91
C ARG A 27 14.66 16.56 4.21
N LEU A 28 15.75 15.89 4.58
CA LEU A 28 17.05 16.04 3.90
C LEU A 28 16.93 15.77 2.40
N LEU A 29 16.23 14.70 2.01
CA LEU A 29 16.01 14.38 0.59
C LEU A 29 15.16 15.44 -0.12
N ALA A 30 14.10 15.94 0.51
CA ALA A 30 13.26 17.00 -0.05
C ALA A 30 14.04 18.31 -0.29
N HIS A 31 15.07 18.57 0.51
CA HIS A 31 15.93 19.75 0.39
C HIS A 31 17.21 19.49 -0.45
N GLY A 32 17.37 18.28 -1.00
CA GLY A 32 18.50 17.92 -1.87
C GLY A 32 19.79 17.51 -1.14
N ASP A 33 19.75 17.34 0.19
CA ASP A 33 20.90 16.98 1.03
C ASP A 33 21.19 15.48 1.03
N HIS A 34 21.43 14.92 -0.17
CA HIS A 34 21.61 13.48 -0.40
C HIS A 34 22.75 12.86 0.41
N GLY A 35 23.89 13.55 0.53
CA GLY A 35 25.06 13.05 1.27
C GLY A 35 24.79 12.92 2.77
N ALA A 36 24.09 13.89 3.37
CA ALA A 36 23.69 13.84 4.77
C ALA A 36 22.66 12.74 5.02
N CYS A 37 21.71 12.55 4.09
CA CYS A 37 20.76 11.44 4.16
C CYS A 37 21.47 10.08 4.09
N ALA A 38 22.37 9.90 3.12
CA ALA A 38 23.13 8.65 2.96
C ALA A 38 23.99 8.34 4.19
N ALA A 39 24.68 9.35 4.75
CA ALA A 39 25.50 9.20 5.95
C ALA A 39 24.69 8.71 7.16
N ARG A 40 23.46 9.20 7.32
CA ARG A 40 22.58 8.80 8.43
C ARG A 40 21.89 7.46 8.20
N LEU A 41 21.62 7.08 6.95
CA LEU A 41 21.04 5.77 6.64
C LEU A 41 22.05 4.64 6.75
N LEU A 42 23.32 4.89 6.41
CA LEU A 42 24.35 3.86 6.33
C LEU A 42 24.53 3.10 7.65
N GLY A 43 24.28 1.80 7.64
CA GLY A 43 24.38 0.94 8.82
C GLY A 43 23.26 1.11 9.86
N ALA A 44 22.25 1.96 9.62
CA ALA A 44 21.18 2.22 10.58
C ALA A 44 20.13 1.10 10.66
N PHE A 45 20.07 0.21 9.67
CA PHE A 45 19.16 -0.94 9.59
C PHE A 45 19.78 -2.04 8.69
N PRO A 46 19.22 -3.27 8.69
CA PRO A 46 19.63 -4.34 7.77
C PRO A 46 19.67 -3.89 6.30
N GLN A 47 20.85 -3.94 5.69
CA GLN A 47 21.11 -3.43 4.34
C GLN A 47 21.86 -4.48 3.54
N SER A 48 21.56 -4.59 2.25
CA SER A 48 22.33 -5.42 1.33
C SER A 48 23.67 -4.77 0.98
N ALA A 49 24.62 -5.57 0.48
CA ALA A 49 25.89 -5.07 -0.01
C ALA A 49 25.73 -4.00 -1.12
N ALA A 50 24.71 -4.14 -1.97
CA ALA A 50 24.42 -3.17 -3.03
C ALA A 50 23.97 -1.82 -2.46
N GLU A 51 23.17 -1.83 -1.40
CA GLU A 51 22.69 -0.62 -0.72
C GLU A 51 23.81 0.09 0.02
N ILE A 52 24.65 -0.67 0.73
CA ILE A 52 25.86 -0.16 1.37
C ILE A 52 26.76 0.51 0.33
N ALA A 53 26.99 -0.12 -0.83
CA ALA A 53 27.78 0.46 -1.90
C ALA A 53 27.16 1.76 -2.44
N VAL A 54 25.83 1.81 -2.59
CA VAL A 54 25.09 3.01 -3.00
C VAL A 54 25.28 4.16 -2.00
N PHE A 55 25.14 3.89 -0.70
CA PHE A 55 25.34 4.90 0.33
C PHE A 55 26.78 5.39 0.37
N THR A 56 27.76 4.48 0.35
CA THR A 56 29.20 4.83 0.37
C THR A 56 29.59 5.70 -0.81
N ALA A 57 29.04 5.45 -2.00
CA ALA A 57 29.30 6.27 -3.19
C ALA A 57 28.78 7.72 -3.08
N LEU A 58 27.87 8.01 -2.14
CA LEU A 58 27.34 9.36 -1.89
C LEU A 58 28.11 10.11 -0.79
N LEU A 59 28.97 9.42 -0.06
CA LEU A 59 29.81 10.03 0.96
C LEU A 59 31.05 10.66 0.34
N PRO A 60 31.60 11.72 0.95
CA PRO A 60 32.93 12.20 0.62
C PRO A 60 33.95 11.04 0.64
N PRO A 61 34.90 10.95 -0.32
CA PRO A 61 35.83 9.82 -0.50
C PRO A 61 36.68 9.45 0.72
N GLU A 62 36.76 10.32 1.72
CA GLU A 62 37.56 10.15 2.95
C GLU A 62 36.70 10.02 4.21
N THR A 63 35.39 9.77 4.06
CA THR A 63 34.51 9.59 5.22
C THR A 63 34.83 8.26 5.90
N PRO A 64 35.33 8.25 7.14
CA PRO A 64 35.64 6.99 7.82
C PRO A 64 34.33 6.25 8.16
N LEU A 65 34.24 5.00 7.73
CA LEU A 65 33.13 4.10 8.03
C LEU A 65 33.51 3.19 9.19
N LEU A 66 33.24 3.62 10.42
CA LEU A 66 33.62 2.86 11.62
C LEU A 66 32.43 2.72 12.59
N PRO A 67 31.94 1.49 12.85
CA PRO A 67 32.31 0.24 12.18
C PRO A 67 31.85 0.23 10.71
N GLU A 68 32.53 -0.56 9.88
CA GLU A 68 32.04 -0.81 8.51
C GLU A 68 30.71 -1.55 8.59
N PRO A 69 29.66 -1.07 7.89
CA PRO A 69 28.37 -1.76 7.88
C PRO A 69 28.52 -3.12 7.19
N ALA A 70 28.06 -4.17 7.86
CA ALA A 70 28.01 -5.51 7.30
C ALA A 70 26.68 -5.70 6.55
N ALA A 71 26.74 -6.40 5.41
CA ALA A 71 25.53 -6.75 4.67
C ALA A 71 24.68 -7.76 5.46
N ASP A 72 23.37 -7.56 5.43
CA ASP A 72 22.37 -8.49 5.95
C ASP A 72 21.63 -9.14 4.77
N GLU A 73 21.20 -10.38 4.92
CA GLU A 73 20.40 -11.10 3.92
C GLU A 73 18.90 -10.86 4.13
N ASN A 74 18.47 -10.53 5.36
CA ASN A 74 17.07 -10.33 5.71
C ASN A 74 16.64 -8.85 5.62
N VAL A 75 16.84 -8.29 4.43
CA VAL A 75 16.74 -6.85 4.20
C VAL A 75 15.30 -6.31 4.08
N ASP A 76 14.33 -7.22 3.96
CA ASP A 76 12.90 -6.92 3.96
C ASP A 76 12.05 -7.82 4.87
N ALA A 77 12.54 -8.07 6.09
CA ALA A 77 11.80 -8.80 7.11
C ALA A 77 10.41 -8.21 7.39
N GLU A 78 9.42 -9.07 7.64
CA GLU A 78 8.09 -8.66 8.10
C GLU A 78 8.17 -7.82 9.39
N PRO A 79 7.35 -6.76 9.51
CA PRO A 79 7.34 -5.93 10.70
C PRO A 79 6.79 -6.71 11.89
N ALA A 80 7.45 -6.62 13.05
CA ALA A 80 6.94 -7.18 14.30
C ALA A 80 5.72 -6.42 14.85
N ALA A 81 5.52 -5.17 14.41
CA ALA A 81 4.40 -4.35 14.83
C ALA A 81 3.09 -4.78 14.15
N LEU A 82 1.99 -4.68 14.90
CA LEU A 82 0.65 -4.90 14.37
C LEU A 82 0.14 -3.60 13.74
N PHE A 83 -0.63 -3.71 12.66
CA PHE A 83 -1.38 -2.59 12.09
C PHE A 83 -2.88 -2.82 12.21
N VAL A 84 -3.62 -1.75 12.50
CA VAL A 84 -5.09 -1.75 12.57
C VAL A 84 -5.68 -0.51 11.87
N PRO A 85 -6.88 -0.61 11.28
CA PRO A 85 -7.45 0.48 10.47
C PRO A 85 -8.17 1.56 11.28
N PHE A 86 -8.31 1.37 12.60
CA PHE A 86 -9.05 2.27 13.50
C PHE A 86 -8.22 2.67 14.72
N PRO A 87 -8.57 3.79 15.39
CA PRO A 87 -7.92 4.21 16.61
C PRO A 87 -7.91 3.11 17.68
N PRO A 88 -6.84 3.01 18.50
CA PRO A 88 -6.77 2.03 19.58
C PRO A 88 -7.90 2.15 20.60
N ALA A 89 -8.44 3.36 20.79
CA ALA A 89 -9.59 3.60 21.66
C ALA A 89 -10.83 2.79 21.22
N ASP A 90 -10.92 2.43 19.94
CA ASP A 90 -12.03 1.68 19.38
C ASP A 90 -11.78 0.16 19.38
N LEU A 91 -10.57 -0.32 19.73
CA LEU A 91 -10.25 -1.75 19.82
C LEU A 91 -11.27 -2.56 20.65
N PRO A 92 -11.78 -2.07 21.81
CA PRO A 92 -12.79 -2.78 22.57
C PRO A 92 -14.11 -3.00 21.81
N LEU A 93 -14.47 -2.11 20.88
CA LEU A 93 -15.67 -2.26 20.03
C LEU A 93 -15.51 -3.41 19.03
N TYR A 94 -14.27 -3.72 18.66
CA TYR A 94 -13.90 -4.70 17.64
C TYR A 94 -13.30 -5.99 18.22
N ALA A 95 -13.41 -6.21 19.55
CA ALA A 95 -12.75 -7.30 20.26
C ALA A 95 -13.11 -8.71 19.77
N THR A 96 -14.23 -8.88 19.07
CA THR A 96 -14.69 -10.16 18.51
C THR A 96 -14.38 -10.35 17.03
N ALA A 97 -14.35 -9.27 16.24
CA ALA A 97 -14.00 -9.30 14.81
C ALA A 97 -13.70 -7.88 14.31
N ALA A 98 -12.42 -7.50 14.32
CA ALA A 98 -11.96 -6.28 13.69
C ALA A 98 -11.91 -6.45 12.17
N PRO A 99 -12.56 -5.59 11.37
CA PRO A 99 -12.37 -5.61 9.94
C PRO A 99 -10.89 -5.35 9.63
N PRO A 100 -10.23 -6.15 8.76
CA PRO A 100 -8.83 -5.94 8.44
C PRO A 100 -8.62 -4.61 7.71
N VAL A 101 -9.58 -4.20 6.88
CA VAL A 101 -9.57 -2.92 6.17
C VAL A 101 -10.94 -2.25 6.25
N VAL A 102 -10.95 -0.93 6.11
CA VAL A 102 -12.19 -0.14 6.01
C VAL A 102 -12.08 0.84 4.84
N ASP A 103 -13.22 1.14 4.20
CA ASP A 103 -13.34 2.24 3.24
C ASP A 103 -14.16 3.36 3.89
N GLU A 104 -13.48 4.44 4.28
CA GLU A 104 -14.07 5.64 4.88
C GLU A 104 -14.46 6.68 3.82
N THR A 105 -14.13 6.45 2.53
CA THR A 105 -14.51 7.36 1.44
C THR A 105 -16.02 7.37 1.18
N ALA A 106 -16.75 6.37 1.68
CA ALA A 106 -18.19 6.19 1.53
C ALA A 106 -19.02 6.70 2.73
N GLY A 107 -18.66 7.86 3.31
CA GLY A 107 -19.35 8.41 4.48
C GLY A 107 -18.74 8.03 5.83
N GLY A 108 -17.44 7.71 5.82
CA GLY A 108 -16.63 7.50 7.01
C GLY A 108 -16.17 8.79 7.70
N THR A 109 -15.41 8.64 8.79
CA THR A 109 -14.93 9.78 9.58
C THR A 109 -13.50 10.18 9.19
N VAL A 110 -13.40 11.33 8.51
CA VAL A 110 -12.15 12.05 8.22
C VAL A 110 -12.00 13.16 9.27
N ASP A 111 -11.02 13.02 10.15
CA ASP A 111 -10.79 13.97 11.24
C ASP A 111 -9.93 15.17 10.80
N ASP A 112 -9.62 16.06 11.76
CA ASP A 112 -8.88 17.30 11.47
C ASP A 112 -7.43 17.05 11.04
N LEU A 113 -6.80 15.99 11.54
CA LEU A 113 -5.44 15.61 11.12
C LEU A 113 -5.45 15.00 9.72
N ASP A 114 -6.46 14.20 9.40
CA ASP A 114 -6.64 13.68 8.05
C ASP A 114 -6.82 14.83 7.05
N ARG A 115 -7.67 15.81 7.39
CA ARG A 115 -7.86 17.00 6.56
C ARG A 115 -6.57 17.80 6.39
N ALA A 116 -5.79 18.00 7.46
CA ALA A 116 -4.50 18.70 7.38
C ALA A 116 -3.54 18.03 6.37
N LEU A 117 -3.49 16.69 6.34
CA LEU A 117 -2.70 15.98 5.32
C LEU A 117 -3.32 16.12 3.92
N LEU A 118 -4.63 15.89 3.77
CA LEU A 118 -5.29 15.91 2.47
C LEU A 118 -5.22 17.29 1.79
N ASP A 119 -5.28 18.37 2.57
CA ASP A 119 -5.25 19.76 2.06
C ASP A 119 -3.91 20.14 1.40
N VAL A 120 -2.82 19.42 1.69
CA VAL A 120 -1.50 19.69 1.11
C VAL A 120 -1.10 18.75 -0.05
N LEU A 121 -1.91 17.72 -0.30
CA LEU A 121 -1.72 16.79 -1.41
C LEU A 121 -2.34 17.36 -2.69
N ASP A 122 -1.76 17.01 -3.84
CA ASP A 122 -2.34 17.32 -5.14
C ASP A 122 -3.31 16.18 -5.54
N PRO A 123 -4.62 16.44 -5.63
CA PRO A 123 -5.61 15.43 -6.00
C PRO A 123 -5.37 14.84 -7.40
N ALA A 124 -4.77 15.59 -8.33
CA ALA A 124 -4.48 15.10 -9.67
C ALA A 124 -3.29 14.13 -9.71
N ARG A 125 -2.47 14.12 -8.65
CA ARG A 125 -1.24 13.31 -8.54
C ARG A 125 -1.26 12.30 -7.40
N THR A 126 -2.41 12.13 -6.77
CA THR A 126 -2.61 11.17 -5.66
C THR A 126 -3.62 10.13 -6.11
N ALA A 127 -3.23 8.86 -6.05
CA ALA A 127 -4.09 7.73 -6.39
C ALA A 127 -4.95 7.31 -5.20
N GLY A 128 -4.39 7.32 -3.99
CA GLY A 128 -5.10 6.99 -2.77
C GLY A 128 -4.36 7.43 -1.51
N VAL A 129 -5.13 7.64 -0.44
CA VAL A 129 -4.59 7.93 0.89
C VAL A 129 -5.23 7.00 1.90
N TRP A 130 -4.38 6.32 2.68
CA TRP A 130 -4.77 5.42 3.74
C TRP A 130 -4.25 5.88 5.09
N ARG A 131 -4.95 5.49 6.14
CA ARG A 131 -4.62 5.72 7.54
C ARG A 131 -4.67 4.42 8.30
N CYS A 132 -3.66 4.14 9.11
CA CYS A 132 -3.65 3.01 10.04
C CYS A 132 -3.00 3.42 11.36
N TRP A 133 -3.09 2.54 12.35
CA TRP A 133 -2.36 2.65 13.60
C TRP A 133 -1.40 1.47 13.72
N ARG A 134 -0.11 1.79 13.89
CA ARG A 134 0.93 0.84 14.25
C ARG A 134 0.93 0.65 15.76
N ILE A 135 0.67 -0.57 16.20
CA ILE A 135 0.63 -0.97 17.60
C ILE A 135 1.92 -1.70 17.94
N THR A 136 2.67 -1.15 18.89
CA THR A 136 3.91 -1.74 19.41
C THR A 136 3.73 -2.07 20.88
N ARG A 137 4.17 -3.26 21.29
CA ARG A 137 4.17 -3.65 22.70
C ARG A 137 5.57 -3.52 23.29
N GLY A 138 5.71 -2.68 24.30
CA GLY A 138 6.93 -2.53 25.07
C GLY A 138 7.23 -3.77 25.93
N PRO A 139 8.49 -3.96 26.34
CA PRO A 139 8.91 -5.09 27.18
C PRO A 139 8.25 -5.09 28.57
N ASP A 140 7.81 -3.93 29.06
CA ASP A 140 7.05 -3.74 30.29
C ASP A 140 5.54 -3.96 30.11
N GLY A 141 5.10 -4.33 28.90
CA GLY A 141 3.71 -4.54 28.54
C GLY A 141 2.95 -3.27 28.17
N THR A 142 3.61 -2.10 28.15
CA THR A 142 3.02 -0.87 27.61
C THR A 142 2.66 -1.06 26.14
N VAL A 143 1.55 -0.46 25.72
CA VAL A 143 1.12 -0.47 24.33
C VAL A 143 1.22 0.95 23.80
N ASP A 144 2.10 1.13 22.83
CA ASP A 144 2.20 2.36 22.07
C ASP A 144 1.43 2.21 20.76
N ALA A 145 0.79 3.30 20.33
CA ALA A 145 -0.02 3.32 19.15
C ALA A 145 0.25 4.58 18.34
N VAL A 146 0.91 4.39 17.21
CA VAL A 146 1.32 5.48 16.32
C VAL A 146 0.40 5.50 15.11
N ARG A 147 -0.25 6.64 14.85
CA ARG A 147 -0.98 6.87 13.60
C ARG A 147 0.01 7.00 12.45
N VAL A 148 -0.22 6.26 11.36
CA VAL A 148 0.61 6.23 10.15
C VAL A 148 -0.28 6.50 8.94
N TYR A 149 0.21 7.36 8.03
CA TYR A 149 -0.42 7.62 6.74
C TYR A 149 0.36 6.98 5.62
N LEU A 150 -0.36 6.48 4.63
CA LEU A 150 0.18 5.99 3.38
C LEU A 150 -0.43 6.79 2.23
N VAL A 151 0.42 7.30 1.34
CA VAL A 151 0.03 8.07 0.17
C VAL A 151 0.59 7.38 -1.06
N GLU A 152 -0.29 6.89 -1.92
CA GLU A 152 0.10 6.41 -3.24
C GLU A 152 0.03 7.58 -4.21
N ALA A 153 1.18 8.02 -4.71
CA ALA A 153 1.33 9.18 -5.58
C ALA A 153 1.76 8.74 -6.99
N THR A 154 1.26 9.43 -8.00
CA THR A 154 1.65 9.24 -9.42
C THR A 154 2.79 10.17 -9.83
N ALA A 155 3.39 10.86 -8.86
CA ALA A 155 4.55 11.72 -9.06
C ALA A 155 5.82 10.88 -9.39
N PRO A 156 6.77 11.45 -10.15
CA PRO A 156 8.12 10.89 -10.31
C PRO A 156 8.82 10.63 -8.97
N ASP A 157 9.72 9.64 -8.96
CA ASP A 157 10.36 9.13 -7.74
C ASP A 157 11.16 10.21 -6.98
N ASP A 158 11.76 11.14 -7.72
CA ASP A 158 12.53 12.26 -7.19
C ASP A 158 11.67 13.31 -6.49
N GLU A 159 10.36 13.36 -6.76
CA GLU A 159 9.42 14.26 -6.09
C GLU A 159 8.78 13.66 -4.83
N LEU A 160 8.83 12.33 -4.67
CA LEU A 160 8.16 11.65 -3.54
C LEU A 160 8.64 12.12 -2.16
N PRO A 161 9.95 12.39 -1.91
CA PRO A 161 10.38 12.94 -0.63
C PRO A 161 9.75 14.28 -0.29
N ALA A 162 9.55 15.15 -1.29
CA ALA A 162 8.95 16.46 -1.07
C ALA A 162 7.46 16.35 -0.72
N ILE A 163 6.75 15.37 -1.28
CA ILE A 163 5.37 15.05 -0.88
C ILE A 163 5.34 14.55 0.56
N ALA A 164 6.26 13.64 0.92
CA ALA A 164 6.35 13.09 2.27
C ALA A 164 6.67 14.17 3.31
N ASP A 165 7.66 15.02 3.04
CA ASP A 165 8.07 16.13 3.92
C ASP A 165 6.94 17.15 4.10
N ARG A 166 6.24 17.51 3.01
CA ARG A 166 5.09 18.43 3.09
C ARG A 166 3.96 17.85 3.95
N GLY A 167 3.62 16.58 3.76
CA GLY A 167 2.61 15.90 4.58
C GLY A 167 3.02 15.82 6.05
N GLN A 168 4.28 15.51 6.33
CA GLN A 168 4.83 15.49 7.69
C GLN A 168 4.80 16.89 8.33
N GLN A 169 5.13 17.95 7.58
CA GLN A 169 5.08 19.31 8.07
C GLN A 169 3.65 19.76 8.35
N ALA A 170 2.68 19.43 7.48
CA ALA A 170 1.27 19.74 7.71
C ALA A 170 0.72 19.10 9.00
N LEU A 171 1.09 17.84 9.27
CA LEU A 171 0.73 17.16 10.50
C LEU A 171 1.42 17.79 11.73
N ALA A 172 2.70 18.18 11.59
CA ALA A 172 3.44 18.84 12.66
C ALA A 172 2.85 20.21 13.01
N ASP A 173 2.43 20.98 12.01
CA ASP A 173 1.74 22.27 12.20
C ASP A 173 0.37 22.09 12.89
N ALA A 174 -0.27 20.93 12.68
CA ALA A 174 -1.46 20.49 13.41
C ALA A 174 -1.16 19.84 14.79
N GLY A 175 0.11 19.84 15.23
CA GLY A 175 0.52 19.35 16.55
C GLY A 175 0.73 17.84 16.65
N HIS A 176 0.90 17.13 15.53
CA HIS A 176 1.09 15.67 15.49
C HIS A 176 2.30 15.26 14.65
N ALA A 177 3.05 14.25 15.08
CA ALA A 177 4.25 13.75 14.39
C ALA A 177 4.02 12.39 13.70
N ALA A 178 2.89 12.24 12.99
CA ALA A 178 2.55 10.96 12.36
C ALA A 178 3.45 10.70 11.15
N PRO A 179 4.00 9.47 10.98
CA PRO A 179 4.71 9.10 9.77
C PRO A 179 3.82 9.20 8.52
N VAL A 180 4.40 9.70 7.42
CA VAL A 180 3.76 9.76 6.10
C VAL A 180 4.62 8.98 5.13
N GLU A 181 4.14 7.81 4.74
CA GLU A 181 4.77 6.91 3.78
C GLU A 181 4.26 7.23 2.38
N VAL A 182 5.14 7.70 1.48
CA VAL A 182 4.77 8.05 0.10
C VAL A 182 5.44 7.11 -0.87
N TYR A 183 4.68 6.50 -1.77
CA TYR A 183 5.20 5.55 -2.76
C TYR A 183 4.39 5.63 -4.06
N ARG A 184 4.85 4.92 -5.10
CA ARG A 184 4.15 4.84 -6.38
C ARG A 184 3.40 3.52 -6.58
N PRO A 185 2.32 3.49 -7.38
CA PRO A 185 1.56 2.28 -7.65
C PRO A 185 2.37 1.13 -8.26
N ASP A 186 3.40 1.44 -9.05
CA ASP A 186 4.16 0.48 -9.87
C ASP A 186 5.38 -0.13 -9.17
N LEU A 187 5.62 0.23 -7.90
CA LEU A 187 6.75 -0.25 -7.14
C LEU A 187 6.34 -1.38 -6.20
N PRO A 188 7.13 -2.47 -6.08
CA PRO A 188 6.92 -3.46 -5.04
C PRO A 188 7.07 -2.77 -3.68
N LEU A 189 6.01 -2.80 -2.88
CA LEU A 189 6.03 -2.22 -1.54
C LEU A 189 6.94 -3.04 -0.63
N PRO A 190 7.83 -2.39 0.16
CA PRO A 190 8.50 -3.08 1.25
C PRO A 190 7.47 -3.64 2.25
N ALA A 191 7.88 -4.69 2.97
CA ALA A 191 7.01 -5.43 3.88
C ALA A 191 6.27 -4.53 4.89
N TYR A 192 6.91 -3.45 5.36
CA TYR A 192 6.28 -2.48 6.26
C TYR A 192 5.07 -1.78 5.63
N GLN A 193 5.23 -1.16 4.45
CA GLN A 193 4.15 -0.42 3.79
C GLN A 193 3.05 -1.37 3.30
N TRP A 194 3.41 -2.58 2.86
CA TRP A 194 2.43 -3.61 2.50
C TRP A 194 1.59 -4.02 3.73
N ALA A 195 2.22 -4.31 4.86
CA ALA A 195 1.54 -4.68 6.10
C ALA A 195 0.65 -3.55 6.64
N ALA A 196 1.14 -2.30 6.57
CA ALA A 196 0.38 -1.13 6.96
C ALA A 196 -0.84 -0.89 6.05
N ARG A 197 -0.66 -0.93 4.73
CA ARG A 197 -1.77 -0.75 3.76
C ARG A 197 -2.83 -1.83 3.88
N SER A 198 -2.41 -3.10 3.97
CA SER A 198 -3.34 -4.24 4.09
C SER A 198 -4.13 -4.26 5.40
N ARG A 199 -3.81 -3.35 6.35
CA ARG A 199 -4.50 -3.17 7.62
C ARG A 199 -4.88 -1.71 7.90
N SER A 200 -5.44 -1.04 6.90
CA SER A 200 -5.72 0.39 6.94
C SER A 200 -7.15 0.77 6.59
N ALA A 201 -7.51 2.01 6.92
CA ALA A 201 -8.68 2.68 6.40
C ALA A 201 -8.29 3.49 5.16
N LEU A 202 -8.98 3.31 4.03
CA LEU A 202 -8.88 4.22 2.89
C LEU A 202 -9.69 5.47 3.23
N ILE A 203 -9.02 6.62 3.31
CA ILE A 203 -9.63 7.89 3.73
C ILE A 203 -9.84 8.87 2.58
N TRP A 204 -9.14 8.68 1.45
CA TRP A 204 -9.35 9.46 0.24
C TRP A 204 -8.96 8.67 -1.01
N ALA A 205 -9.71 8.88 -2.08
CA ALA A 205 -9.44 8.41 -3.44
C ALA A 205 -10.12 9.35 -4.45
N PRO A 206 -9.62 9.46 -5.68
CA PRO A 206 -10.10 10.45 -6.65
C PRO A 206 -11.53 10.19 -7.12
N GLN A 207 -11.94 8.92 -7.17
CA GLN A 207 -13.29 8.52 -7.55
C GLN A 207 -14.07 8.03 -6.33
N PRO A 208 -15.39 8.29 -6.24
CA PRO A 208 -16.23 7.70 -5.20
C PRO A 208 -16.20 6.16 -5.29
N PRO A 209 -16.55 5.46 -4.20
CA PRO A 209 -16.61 4.00 -4.22
C PRO A 209 -17.71 3.53 -5.18
N GLY A 210 -17.35 2.60 -6.07
CA GLY A 210 -18.27 1.89 -6.94
C GLY A 210 -18.88 0.67 -6.26
N GLU A 211 -19.87 0.06 -6.92
CA GLU A 211 -20.40 -1.23 -6.49
C GLU A 211 -19.40 -2.36 -6.82
N VAL A 212 -19.25 -3.30 -5.89
CA VAL A 212 -18.40 -4.48 -6.05
C VAL A 212 -19.30 -5.71 -6.11
N HIS A 213 -19.17 -6.48 -7.18
CA HIS A 213 -19.93 -7.70 -7.41
C HIS A 213 -19.08 -8.94 -7.13
N LEU A 214 -19.63 -9.90 -6.39
CA LEU A 214 -19.01 -11.21 -6.20
C LEU A 214 -19.58 -12.18 -7.23
N ALA A 215 -18.71 -12.79 -8.03
CA ALA A 215 -19.08 -13.82 -8.97
C ALA A 215 -19.66 -15.03 -8.22
N ALA A 216 -20.81 -15.52 -8.69
CA ALA A 216 -21.39 -16.75 -8.20
C ALA A 216 -20.42 -17.92 -8.41
N ASP A 217 -20.17 -18.67 -7.35
CA ASP A 217 -19.46 -19.93 -7.43
C ASP A 217 -20.47 -21.07 -7.65
N GLY A 218 -20.16 -21.97 -8.58
CA GLY A 218 -21.07 -23.04 -8.99
C GLY A 218 -20.70 -23.67 -10.33
N ASP A 219 -21.59 -24.55 -10.81
CA ASP A 219 -21.40 -25.29 -12.06
C ASP A 219 -21.36 -24.35 -13.27
N ALA A 220 -20.37 -24.52 -14.15
CA ALA A 220 -20.31 -23.76 -15.38
C ALA A 220 -21.40 -24.23 -16.35
N ARG A 221 -22.36 -23.33 -16.65
CA ARG A 221 -23.52 -23.65 -17.49
C ARG A 221 -23.72 -22.65 -18.63
N LEU A 222 -22.95 -21.57 -18.63
CA LEU A 222 -23.03 -20.50 -19.61
C LEU A 222 -21.91 -20.66 -20.62
N PRO A 223 -22.17 -21.19 -21.83
CA PRO A 223 -21.13 -21.41 -22.81
C PRO A 223 -20.47 -20.11 -23.24
N VAL A 224 -19.16 -20.17 -23.45
CA VAL A 224 -18.32 -19.08 -23.96
C VAL A 224 -17.84 -19.48 -25.36
N ASP A 225 -17.90 -18.56 -26.32
CA ASP A 225 -17.44 -18.86 -27.67
C ASP A 225 -15.91 -19.06 -27.68
N ASP A 226 -15.42 -20.03 -28.47
CA ASP A 226 -14.01 -20.43 -28.48
C ASP A 226 -13.05 -19.25 -28.73
N ASP A 227 -13.47 -18.24 -29.49
CA ASP A 227 -12.68 -17.06 -29.80
C ASP A 227 -12.61 -16.04 -28.63
N GLU A 228 -13.50 -16.14 -27.64
CA GLU A 228 -13.47 -15.28 -26.45
C GLU A 228 -12.62 -15.86 -25.31
N ILE A 229 -12.54 -17.19 -25.21
CA ILE A 229 -11.92 -17.91 -24.08
C ILE A 229 -10.53 -17.36 -23.75
N ALA A 230 -9.66 -17.24 -24.76
CA ALA A 230 -8.28 -16.78 -24.54
C ALA A 230 -8.23 -15.37 -23.93
N ALA A 231 -9.05 -14.44 -24.42
CA ALA A 231 -9.09 -13.07 -23.92
C ALA A 231 -9.63 -13.00 -22.48
N PHE A 232 -10.68 -13.77 -22.17
CA PHE A 232 -11.26 -13.81 -20.83
C PHE A 232 -10.28 -14.42 -19.82
N VAL A 233 -9.62 -15.51 -20.18
CA VAL A 233 -8.58 -16.14 -19.34
C VAL A 233 -7.43 -15.16 -19.08
N THR A 234 -6.99 -14.41 -20.09
CA THR A 234 -5.97 -13.38 -19.91
C THR A 234 -6.42 -12.32 -18.92
N HIS A 235 -7.64 -11.76 -19.06
CA HIS A 235 -8.20 -10.77 -18.13
C HIS A 235 -8.27 -11.30 -16.69
N LEU A 236 -8.84 -12.49 -16.51
CA LEU A 236 -9.02 -13.12 -15.20
C LEU A 236 -7.68 -13.38 -14.50
N ARG A 237 -6.64 -13.76 -15.25
CA ARG A 237 -5.28 -14.03 -14.76
C ARG A 237 -4.40 -12.78 -14.62
N SER A 238 -4.69 -11.69 -15.32
CA SER A 238 -3.96 -10.43 -15.17
C SER A 238 -4.44 -9.59 -13.99
N ALA A 239 -5.68 -9.80 -13.55
CA ALA A 239 -6.24 -9.09 -12.41
C ALA A 239 -5.38 -9.28 -11.14
N PRO A 240 -5.22 -8.27 -10.28
CA PRO A 240 -4.55 -8.45 -8.99
C PRO A 240 -5.21 -9.52 -8.11
N ALA A 241 -4.38 -10.20 -7.31
CA ALA A 241 -4.88 -11.06 -6.24
C ALA A 241 -5.46 -10.19 -5.11
N LEU A 242 -6.68 -10.51 -4.70
CA LEU A 242 -7.33 -9.91 -3.53
C LEU A 242 -6.97 -10.69 -2.26
N THR A 243 -7.00 -12.01 -2.37
CA THR A 243 -6.52 -12.97 -1.36
C THR A 243 -5.80 -14.11 -2.10
N ALA A 244 -5.33 -15.13 -1.38
CA ALA A 244 -4.78 -16.33 -2.01
C ALA A 244 -5.79 -17.07 -2.91
N HIS A 245 -7.09 -16.86 -2.72
CA HIS A 245 -8.16 -17.60 -3.41
C HIS A 245 -9.09 -16.70 -4.23
N LEU A 246 -8.91 -15.38 -4.17
CA LEU A 246 -9.77 -14.43 -4.86
C LEU A 246 -8.94 -13.44 -5.66
N ARG A 247 -9.47 -13.04 -6.81
CA ARG A 247 -8.92 -12.02 -7.71
C ARG A 247 -9.97 -10.94 -7.96
N THR A 248 -9.53 -9.74 -8.31
CA THR A 248 -10.44 -8.63 -8.57
C THR A 248 -9.90 -7.66 -9.61
N ASP A 249 -10.80 -7.09 -10.41
CA ASP A 249 -10.53 -5.91 -11.23
C ASP A 249 -11.13 -4.61 -10.63
N GLY A 250 -11.52 -4.64 -9.36
CA GLY A 250 -12.12 -3.51 -8.65
C GLY A 250 -13.63 -3.40 -8.80
N THR A 251 -14.22 -4.00 -9.85
CA THR A 251 -15.67 -4.05 -10.05
C THR A 251 -16.21 -5.44 -9.72
N TRP A 252 -15.49 -6.48 -10.15
CA TRP A 252 -15.83 -7.86 -9.86
C TRP A 252 -14.78 -8.52 -8.98
N VAL A 253 -15.22 -9.46 -8.14
CA VAL A 253 -14.38 -10.40 -7.41
C VAL A 253 -14.76 -11.81 -7.86
N TRP A 254 -13.77 -12.65 -8.12
CA TRP A 254 -13.99 -14.04 -8.53
C TRP A 254 -12.96 -14.98 -7.90
N PRO A 255 -13.29 -16.28 -7.76
CA PRO A 255 -12.33 -17.31 -7.38
C PRO A 255 -11.10 -17.34 -8.29
N ALA A 256 -9.92 -17.50 -7.71
CA ALA A 256 -8.66 -17.45 -8.45
C ALA A 256 -8.53 -18.56 -9.52
N ASP A 257 -9.30 -19.64 -9.38
CA ASP A 257 -9.35 -20.79 -10.27
C ASP A 257 -10.33 -20.64 -11.45
N VAL A 258 -11.13 -19.56 -11.51
CA VAL A 258 -12.16 -19.38 -12.56
C VAL A 258 -11.55 -19.39 -13.96
N ALA A 259 -10.33 -18.87 -14.12
CA ALA A 259 -9.63 -18.90 -15.39
C ALA A 259 -9.27 -20.32 -15.83
N ASP A 260 -8.92 -21.20 -14.89
CA ASP A 260 -8.58 -22.59 -15.18
C ASP A 260 -9.85 -23.38 -15.50
N ARG A 261 -10.93 -23.17 -14.73
CA ARG A 261 -12.24 -23.76 -15.02
C ARG A 261 -12.79 -23.34 -16.38
N LEU A 262 -12.65 -22.06 -16.75
CA LEU A 262 -13.07 -21.58 -18.06
C LEU A 262 -12.29 -22.25 -19.21
N LEU A 263 -10.99 -22.49 -19.04
CA LEU A 263 -10.19 -23.21 -20.05
C LEU A 263 -10.63 -24.67 -20.20
N ASP A 264 -10.94 -25.33 -19.09
CA ASP A 264 -11.28 -26.75 -19.08
C ASP A 264 -12.72 -27.02 -19.53
N GLU A 265 -13.66 -26.16 -19.13
CA GLU A 265 -15.10 -26.37 -19.31
C GLU A 265 -15.70 -25.56 -20.47
N GLY A 266 -15.01 -24.51 -20.95
CA GLY A 266 -15.52 -23.62 -22.02
C GLY A 266 -16.78 -22.85 -21.62
N ALA A 267 -17.06 -22.73 -20.32
CA ALA A 267 -18.26 -22.12 -19.78
C ALA A 267 -17.96 -21.36 -18.47
N LEU A 268 -18.89 -20.48 -18.09
CA LEU A 268 -18.90 -19.80 -16.79
C LEU A 268 -20.17 -20.12 -15.99
N ALA A 269 -20.10 -19.90 -14.68
CA ALA A 269 -21.24 -20.07 -13.78
C ALA A 269 -22.12 -18.80 -13.68
N ASP A 270 -21.53 -17.61 -13.83
CA ASP A 270 -22.17 -16.32 -13.56
C ASP A 270 -22.39 -15.49 -14.85
N GLU A 271 -23.65 -15.15 -15.13
CA GLU A 271 -24.04 -14.38 -16.32
C GLU A 271 -23.59 -12.92 -16.24
N GLY A 272 -23.58 -12.35 -15.04
CA GLY A 272 -23.08 -11.00 -14.80
C GLY A 272 -21.59 -10.90 -15.08
N LEU A 273 -20.81 -11.88 -14.60
CA LEU A 273 -19.37 -11.94 -14.88
C LEU A 273 -19.10 -12.13 -16.37
N LEU A 274 -19.84 -13.02 -17.06
CA LEU A 274 -19.70 -13.19 -18.50
C LEU A 274 -19.99 -11.89 -19.28
N ARG A 275 -21.06 -11.17 -18.91
CA ARG A 275 -21.40 -9.88 -19.51
C ARG A 275 -20.30 -8.84 -19.26
N HIS A 276 -19.72 -8.84 -18.06
CA HIS A 276 -18.62 -7.97 -17.69
C HIS A 276 -17.36 -8.25 -18.51
N LEU A 277 -16.97 -9.52 -18.66
CA LEU A 277 -15.81 -9.91 -19.46
C LEU A 277 -15.96 -9.51 -20.93
N ARG A 278 -17.15 -9.65 -21.51
CA ARG A 278 -17.45 -9.16 -22.87
C ARG A 278 -17.30 -7.65 -22.99
N ARG A 279 -17.73 -6.90 -21.96
CA ARG A 279 -17.55 -5.45 -21.91
C ARG A 279 -16.06 -5.09 -21.83
N CYS A 280 -15.28 -5.74 -20.97
CA CYS A 280 -13.83 -5.52 -20.86
C CYS A 280 -13.08 -5.89 -22.14
N ARG A 281 -13.54 -6.91 -22.88
CA ARG A 281 -12.98 -7.24 -24.19
C ARG A 281 -13.22 -6.13 -25.22
N ALA A 282 -14.41 -5.54 -25.21
CA ALA A 282 -14.78 -4.45 -26.12
C ALA A 282 -14.11 -3.11 -25.77
N ASP A 283 -13.96 -2.83 -24.47
CA ASP A 283 -13.37 -1.62 -23.91
C ASP A 283 -12.49 -1.98 -22.70
N PRO A 284 -11.20 -2.30 -22.92
CA PRO A 284 -10.30 -2.76 -21.86
C PRO A 284 -10.12 -1.68 -20.77
N PRO A 285 -10.48 -1.98 -19.51
CA PRO A 285 -10.28 -1.03 -18.43
C PRO A 285 -8.78 -0.90 -18.10
N ALA A 286 -8.42 0.19 -17.41
CA ALA A 286 -7.13 0.26 -16.76
C ALA A 286 -6.99 -0.90 -15.73
N PRO A 287 -5.78 -1.45 -15.53
CA PRO A 287 -5.56 -2.44 -14.48
C PRO A 287 -6.02 -1.92 -13.12
N ALA A 288 -6.60 -2.81 -12.32
CA ALA A 288 -7.02 -2.45 -10.97
C ALA A 288 -5.82 -1.99 -10.14
N ASP A 289 -5.92 -0.79 -9.60
CA ASP A 289 -4.93 -0.20 -8.71
C ASP A 289 -5.14 -0.66 -7.25
N ALA A 290 -4.30 -0.15 -6.35
CA ALA A 290 -4.40 -0.51 -4.94
C ALA A 290 -5.70 -0.02 -4.29
N VAL A 291 -6.28 1.09 -4.76
CA VAL A 291 -7.57 1.59 -4.28
C VAL A 291 -8.70 0.63 -4.67
N ALA A 292 -8.72 0.17 -5.92
CA ALA A 292 -9.67 -0.80 -6.42
C ALA A 292 -9.62 -2.11 -5.62
N VAL A 293 -8.41 -2.64 -5.39
CA VAL A 293 -8.21 -3.85 -4.56
C VAL A 293 -8.66 -3.63 -3.12
N HIS A 294 -8.32 -2.48 -2.51
CA HIS A 294 -8.72 -2.14 -1.14
C HIS A 294 -10.24 -2.05 -0.99
N ARG A 295 -10.92 -1.40 -1.94
CA ARG A 295 -12.38 -1.26 -1.95
C ARG A 295 -13.08 -2.60 -2.12
N ALA A 296 -12.59 -3.44 -3.03
CA ALA A 296 -13.10 -4.80 -3.18
C ALA A 296 -12.98 -5.59 -1.88
N PHE A 297 -11.84 -5.51 -1.18
CA PHE A 297 -11.64 -6.21 0.08
C PHE A 297 -12.56 -5.67 1.18
N ALA A 298 -12.66 -4.34 1.31
CA ALA A 298 -13.55 -3.69 2.27
C ALA A 298 -15.03 -4.02 2.03
N ALA A 299 -15.46 -4.15 0.77
CA ALA A 299 -16.81 -4.55 0.41
C ALA A 299 -17.12 -5.98 0.87
N LEU A 300 -16.21 -6.94 0.65
CA LEU A 300 -16.40 -8.33 1.09
C LEU A 300 -16.41 -8.45 2.62
N VAL A 301 -15.51 -7.74 3.31
CA VAL A 301 -15.48 -7.68 4.78
C VAL A 301 -16.82 -7.16 5.32
N ARG A 302 -17.34 -6.09 4.73
CA ARG A 302 -18.64 -5.49 5.11
C ARG A 302 -19.81 -6.45 4.87
N ALA A 303 -19.77 -7.19 3.76
CA ALA A 303 -20.78 -8.19 3.41
C ALA A 303 -20.66 -9.50 4.23
N ARG A 304 -19.62 -9.67 5.06
CA ARG A 304 -19.26 -10.93 5.74
C ARG A 304 -19.11 -12.11 4.78
N ALA A 305 -18.54 -11.83 3.62
CA ALA A 305 -18.32 -12.80 2.53
C ALA A 305 -16.89 -13.39 2.54
N LEU A 306 -16.18 -13.28 3.67
CA LEU A 306 -14.82 -13.79 3.92
C LEU A 306 -14.82 -14.65 5.17
#